data_AF-A0A8I1PHF0-F1
#
_entry.id   AF-A0A8I1PHF0-F1
#
_cell.length_a   1.000
_cell.length_b   1.000
_cell.length_c   1.000
_cell.angle_alpha   90.00
_cell.angle_beta   90.00
_cell.angle_gamma   90.00
#
_symmetry.space_group_name_H-M   'P 1'
#
loop_
_entity.id
_entity.type
_entity.pdbx_description
1 polymer ?
#
loop_
_entity_poly.entity_id
_entity_poly.type
_entity_poly.pdbx_seq_one_letter_code
_entity_poly.pdbx_strand_id
1 'polypeptide(L)'
;MSGSENLADVISRVRDFVEERVIPAEPTLWSGGDEATQLLDGLKAAAKAEGLWALGHPLRLGGGGLSFIDMVHLNGVIGRSYFGQVALGTWSMQDSIMLDRFGSAEQKRTWLSLLVAGEIRSSIGMTEPDVAGSDPTLMQTHAELDGDEWIVNGRKWFTTGANVAAFTTVMALTEPDAPHKRLAYSAIIVPTDNPGWRLVRVVPTMGRTTGNHCEIELRDARVPATNLLGRRGQGLQIAQERLGPGRIFHCMRWLGQAYRAFELLCERAGSRYAHGSLLADKGEVQRWIAESAADIEAHRLMTLDAAHALNDGRDASVLISLVKFRGAQMLHTVIDRAIQVHGAMGVTSDTPLEAMYREARYARIYDGPDEVHRMRVAKRLLKDPSLAPWRAADTIRTPHVTAAAATRPGSA
;
A
#
# COMPACT_ATOMS: atom_id res chain seq x y z
N MET A 1 -16.57 11.66 18.21
CA MET A 1 -17.40 10.45 18.15
C MET A 1 -17.23 9.69 19.46
N SER A 2 -18.29 9.61 20.25
CA SER A 2 -18.36 8.93 21.55
C SER A 2 -18.99 7.55 21.37
N GLY A 3 -18.32 6.50 21.84
CA GLY A 3 -18.70 5.10 21.67
C GLY A 3 -17.90 4.47 20.53
N SER A 4 -17.10 3.44 20.83
CA SER A 4 -16.40 2.67 19.79
C SER A 4 -17.43 2.07 18.86
N GLU A 5 -17.59 2.63 17.65
CA GLU A 5 -18.33 1.95 16.59
C GLU A 5 -17.77 0.53 16.48
N ASN A 6 -18.67 -0.46 16.39
CA ASN A 6 -18.26 -1.84 16.23
C ASN A 6 -17.47 -1.95 14.90
N LEU A 7 -16.23 -2.43 14.94
CA LEU A 7 -15.40 -2.59 13.75
C LEU A 7 -16.13 -3.34 12.62
N ALA A 8 -16.97 -4.33 12.97
CA ALA A 8 -17.76 -5.07 11.99
C ALA A 8 -18.76 -4.18 11.23
N ASP A 9 -19.37 -3.21 11.92
CA ASP A 9 -20.27 -2.23 11.31
C ASP A 9 -19.51 -1.29 10.36
N VAL A 10 -18.36 -0.76 10.80
CA VAL A 10 -17.49 0.08 9.96
C VAL A 10 -17.02 -0.69 8.71
N ILE A 11 -16.60 -1.94 8.87
CA ILE A 11 -16.22 -2.80 7.75
C ILE A 11 -17.40 -3.03 6.79
N SER A 12 -18.61 -3.23 7.31
CA SER A 12 -19.81 -3.39 6.48
C SER A 12 -20.08 -2.13 5.67
N ARG A 13 -20.15 -0.97 6.32
CA ARG A 13 -20.41 0.31 5.65
C ARG A 13 -19.37 0.65 4.59
N VAL A 14 -18.09 0.38 4.86
CA VAL A 14 -17.02 0.55 3.86
C VAL A 14 -17.15 -0.45 2.72
N ARG A 15 -17.59 -1.69 2.99
CA ARG A 15 -17.85 -2.70 1.95
C ARG A 15 -18.97 -2.25 1.04
N ASP A 16 -20.10 -1.85 1.60
CA ASP A 16 -21.26 -1.39 0.85
C ASP A 16 -20.87 -0.17 0.00
N PHE A 17 -20.14 0.79 0.57
CA PHE A 17 -19.63 1.94 -0.19
C PHE A 17 -18.72 1.53 -1.36
N VAL A 18 -17.79 0.59 -1.14
CA VAL A 18 -16.88 0.12 -2.19
C VAL A 18 -17.62 -0.67 -3.27
N GLU A 19 -18.51 -1.58 -2.89
CA GLU A 19 -19.20 -2.49 -3.81
C GLU A 19 -20.31 -1.80 -4.60
N GLU A 20 -21.05 -0.88 -3.97
CA GLU A 20 -22.21 -0.24 -4.59
C GLU A 20 -21.87 1.08 -5.30
N ARG A 21 -20.74 1.72 -4.96
CA ARG A 21 -20.39 3.04 -5.52
C ARG A 21 -19.03 3.09 -6.19
N VAL A 22 -17.98 2.57 -5.56
CA VAL A 22 -16.62 2.67 -6.11
C VAL A 22 -16.42 1.69 -7.27
N ILE A 23 -16.78 0.41 -7.11
CA ILE A 23 -16.62 -0.61 -8.16
C ILE A 23 -17.43 -0.27 -9.42
N PRO A 24 -18.72 0.12 -9.34
CA PRO A 24 -19.49 0.52 -10.51
C PRO A 24 -18.94 1.77 -11.23
N ALA A 25 -18.24 2.65 -10.51
CA ALA A 25 -17.60 3.83 -11.07
C ALA A 25 -16.29 3.53 -11.82
N GLU A 26 -15.68 2.35 -11.62
CA GLU A 26 -14.36 2.01 -12.19
C GLU A 26 -14.25 2.25 -13.70
N PRO A 27 -15.20 1.88 -14.57
CA PRO A 27 -15.07 2.09 -16.01
C PRO A 27 -14.85 3.57 -16.38
N THR A 28 -15.62 4.47 -15.79
CA THR A 28 -15.47 5.93 -15.98
C THR A 28 -14.20 6.45 -15.31
N LEU A 29 -13.86 5.97 -14.12
CA LEU A 29 -12.61 6.39 -13.46
C LEU A 29 -11.36 5.98 -14.26
N TRP A 30 -11.40 4.83 -14.94
CA TRP A 30 -10.34 4.36 -15.80
C TRP A 30 -10.24 5.10 -17.14
N SER A 31 -11.31 5.71 -17.65
CA SER A 31 -11.26 6.50 -18.90
C SER A 31 -10.55 7.84 -18.72
N GLY A 32 -10.53 8.37 -17.49
CA GLY A 32 -9.90 9.65 -17.17
C GLY A 32 -10.70 10.86 -17.66
N GLY A 33 -10.07 12.04 -17.64
CA GLY A 33 -10.72 13.30 -18.02
C GLY A 33 -11.57 13.92 -16.91
N ASP A 34 -12.33 14.95 -17.29
CA ASP A 34 -13.10 15.77 -16.36
C ASP A 34 -14.24 14.97 -15.68
N GLU A 35 -14.91 14.11 -16.43
CA GLU A 35 -15.97 13.24 -15.90
C GLU A 35 -15.43 12.31 -14.80
N ALA A 36 -14.29 11.66 -15.04
CA ALA A 36 -13.65 10.81 -14.04
C ALA A 36 -13.25 11.59 -12.78
N THR A 37 -12.79 12.83 -12.95
CA THR A 37 -12.39 13.70 -11.85
C THR A 37 -13.60 14.13 -11.01
N GLN A 38 -14.68 14.58 -11.65
CA GLN A 38 -15.93 14.95 -10.99
C GLN A 38 -16.56 13.75 -10.26
N LEU A 39 -16.56 12.57 -10.90
CA LEU A 39 -17.06 11.35 -10.29
C LEU A 39 -16.25 10.96 -9.05
N LEU A 40 -14.91 11.02 -9.15
CA LEU A 40 -14.04 10.72 -8.02
C LEU A 40 -14.25 11.72 -6.87
N ASP A 41 -14.39 13.01 -7.16
CA ASP A 41 -14.63 14.04 -6.15
C ASP A 41 -16.01 13.87 -5.49
N GLY A 42 -17.03 13.46 -6.25
CA GLY A 42 -18.33 13.05 -5.72
C GLY A 42 -18.22 11.87 -4.74
N LEU A 43 -17.44 10.84 -5.09
CA LEU A 43 -17.17 9.71 -4.18
C LEU A 43 -16.47 10.17 -2.89
N LYS A 44 -15.46 11.04 -2.98
CA LYS A 44 -14.78 11.59 -1.78
C LYS A 44 -15.75 12.38 -0.91
N ALA A 45 -16.60 13.22 -1.51
CA ALA A 45 -17.59 14.01 -0.79
C ALA A 45 -18.60 13.12 -0.06
N ALA A 46 -19.09 12.06 -0.73
CA ALA A 46 -19.97 11.07 -0.12
C ALA A 46 -19.30 10.33 1.05
N ALA A 47 -18.06 9.87 0.87
CA ALA A 47 -17.30 9.22 1.94
C ALA A 47 -17.12 10.15 3.17
N LYS A 48 -16.88 11.45 2.95
CA LYS A 48 -16.81 12.45 4.02
C LYS A 48 -18.16 12.62 4.73
N ALA A 49 -19.25 12.76 3.98
CA ALA A 49 -20.59 12.93 4.52
C ALA A 49 -21.04 11.73 5.37
N GLU A 50 -20.60 10.53 5.00
CA GLU A 50 -20.92 9.27 5.70
C GLU A 50 -19.90 8.92 6.79
N GLY A 51 -18.90 9.76 7.05
CA GLY A 51 -17.88 9.50 8.08
C GLY A 51 -16.93 8.34 7.74
N LEU A 52 -16.79 7.99 6.45
CA LEU A 52 -15.91 6.92 5.96
C LEU A 52 -14.54 7.44 5.47
N TRP A 53 -14.31 8.74 5.57
CA TRP A 53 -13.08 9.40 5.11
C TRP A 53 -11.92 9.27 6.11
N ALA A 54 -10.72 8.96 5.60
CA ALA A 54 -9.46 8.97 6.35
C ALA A 54 -9.52 8.18 7.67
N LEU A 55 -10.21 7.03 7.66
CA LEU A 55 -10.54 6.27 8.88
C LEU A 55 -9.32 5.86 9.71
N GLY A 56 -8.17 5.60 9.07
CA GLY A 56 -6.94 5.19 9.77
C GLY A 56 -6.02 6.34 10.19
N HIS A 57 -6.37 7.58 9.85
CA HIS A 57 -5.62 8.73 10.36
C HIS A 57 -6.05 9.01 11.81
N PRO A 58 -5.13 9.38 12.72
CA PRO A 58 -5.48 9.70 14.11
C PRO A 58 -6.53 10.81 14.22
N LEU A 59 -7.43 10.70 15.21
CA LEU A 59 -8.47 11.72 15.48
C LEU A 59 -7.89 13.14 15.61
N ARG A 60 -6.73 13.27 16.28
CA ARG A 60 -6.05 14.58 16.46
C ARG A 60 -5.59 15.23 15.17
N LEU A 61 -5.55 14.49 14.05
CA LEU A 61 -5.22 15.01 12.72
C LEU A 61 -6.45 15.26 11.85
N GLY A 62 -7.66 15.02 12.36
CA GLY A 62 -8.90 15.11 11.58
C GLY A 62 -9.29 13.81 10.85
N GLY A 63 -8.68 12.67 11.21
CA GLY A 63 -9.05 11.35 10.70
C GLY A 63 -10.12 10.63 11.53
N GLY A 64 -10.43 9.38 11.17
CA GLY A 64 -11.40 8.54 11.88
C GLY A 64 -10.87 7.79 13.11
N GLY A 65 -9.55 7.71 13.29
CA GLY A 65 -8.92 7.19 14.51
C GLY A 65 -8.91 5.67 14.68
N LEU A 66 -9.16 4.89 13.63
CA LEU A 66 -9.05 3.43 13.68
C LEU A 66 -7.61 3.01 14.05
N SER A 67 -7.50 1.93 14.83
CA SER A 67 -6.20 1.39 15.19
C SER A 67 -5.48 0.79 13.98
N PHE A 68 -4.19 0.49 14.13
CA PHE A 68 -3.42 -0.19 13.08
C PHE A 68 -4.06 -1.53 12.68
N ILE A 69 -4.50 -2.35 13.65
CA ILE A 69 -5.14 -3.64 13.39
C ILE A 69 -6.51 -3.48 12.73
N ASP A 70 -7.31 -2.52 13.16
CA ASP A 70 -8.60 -2.24 12.52
C ASP A 70 -8.41 -1.86 11.05
N MET A 71 -7.40 -1.03 10.77
CA MET A 71 -7.02 -0.68 9.40
C MET A 71 -6.48 -1.85 8.59
N VAL A 72 -5.79 -2.82 9.21
CA VAL A 72 -5.37 -4.06 8.53
C VAL A 72 -6.60 -4.78 7.98
N HIS A 73 -7.63 -4.99 8.79
CA HIS A 73 -8.87 -5.63 8.34
C HIS A 73 -9.59 -4.81 7.26
N LEU A 74 -9.70 -3.49 7.45
CA LEU A 74 -10.40 -2.61 6.52
C LEU A 74 -9.74 -2.57 5.13
N ASN A 75 -8.41 -2.66 5.07
CA ASN A 75 -7.68 -2.66 3.80
C ASN A 75 -8.02 -3.86 2.89
N GLY A 76 -8.51 -4.98 3.44
CA GLY A 76 -9.05 -6.09 2.64
C GLY A 76 -10.30 -5.71 1.84
N VAL A 77 -11.11 -4.79 2.36
CA VAL A 77 -12.30 -4.29 1.69
C VAL A 77 -11.96 -3.12 0.76
N ILE A 78 -11.20 -2.14 1.26
CA ILE A 78 -10.72 -1.00 0.46
C ILE A 78 -10.02 -1.47 -0.81
N GLY A 79 -9.22 -2.54 -0.68
CA GLY A 79 -8.47 -3.12 -1.78
C GLY A 79 -9.29 -3.90 -2.79
N ARG A 80 -10.61 -4.05 -2.67
CA ARG A 80 -11.43 -4.67 -3.73
C ARG A 80 -11.50 -3.80 -5.00
N SER A 81 -11.24 -2.51 -4.87
CA SER A 81 -11.12 -1.55 -5.97
C SER A 81 -9.78 -0.84 -5.96
N TYR A 82 -9.21 -0.57 -7.14
CA TYR A 82 -8.02 0.28 -7.28
C TYR A 82 -8.27 1.70 -6.73
N PHE A 83 -9.48 2.23 -6.90
CA PHE A 83 -9.83 3.60 -6.49
C PHE A 83 -10.28 3.70 -5.03
N GLY A 84 -10.44 2.57 -4.33
CA GLY A 84 -10.93 2.55 -2.94
C GLY A 84 -10.09 3.42 -2.00
N GLN A 85 -8.76 3.42 -2.16
CA GLN A 85 -7.88 4.24 -1.33
C GLN A 85 -8.11 5.74 -1.51
N VAL A 86 -8.36 6.17 -2.75
CA VAL A 86 -8.54 7.58 -3.08
C VAL A 86 -9.94 8.05 -2.69
N ALA A 87 -10.96 7.24 -2.93
CA ALA A 87 -12.35 7.52 -2.55
C ALA A 87 -12.53 7.64 -1.03
N LEU A 88 -11.84 6.81 -0.25
CA LEU A 88 -11.94 6.78 1.22
C LEU A 88 -10.85 7.60 1.93
N GLY A 89 -10.02 8.34 1.21
CA GLY A 89 -9.01 9.22 1.82
C GLY A 89 -7.86 8.49 2.50
N THR A 90 -7.58 7.24 2.16
CA THR A 90 -6.49 6.44 2.76
C THR A 90 -5.22 6.41 1.90
N TRP A 91 -5.24 7.03 0.71
CA TRP A 91 -4.07 7.14 -0.18
C TRP A 91 -2.88 7.87 0.48
N SER A 92 -3.13 9.01 1.12
CA SER A 92 -2.09 9.85 1.74
C SER A 92 -1.61 9.34 3.11
N MET A 93 -2.22 8.28 3.65
CA MET A 93 -2.02 7.84 5.04
C MET A 93 -0.55 7.65 5.43
N GLN A 94 0.24 6.98 4.59
CA GLN A 94 1.66 6.76 4.87
C GLN A 94 2.45 8.08 4.93
N ASP A 95 2.15 9.02 4.04
CA ASP A 95 2.84 10.31 3.97
C ASP A 95 2.38 11.23 5.12
N SER A 96 1.09 11.24 5.45
CA SER A 96 0.55 11.98 6.59
C SER A 96 1.13 11.48 7.91
N ILE A 97 1.22 10.17 8.13
CA ILE A 97 1.80 9.59 9.37
C ILE A 97 3.32 9.86 9.43
N MET A 98 4.01 9.76 8.31
CA MET A 98 5.44 10.12 8.23
C MET A 98 5.65 11.59 8.61
N LEU A 99 4.86 12.50 8.04
CA LEU A 99 4.94 13.93 8.33
C LEU A 99 4.53 14.26 9.76
N ASP A 100 3.51 13.60 10.31
CA ASP A 100 3.11 13.73 11.70
C ASP A 100 4.24 13.31 12.66
N ARG A 101 5.02 12.29 12.30
CA ARG A 101 6.10 11.77 13.15
C ARG A 101 7.41 12.55 13.04
N PHE A 102 7.80 12.91 11.83
CA PHE A 102 9.13 13.48 11.55
C PHE A 102 9.10 14.95 11.14
N GLY A 103 7.91 15.49 10.84
CA GLY A 103 7.76 16.87 10.41
C GLY A 103 7.99 17.87 11.53
N SER A 104 8.54 19.03 11.17
CA SER A 104 8.57 20.20 12.05
C SER A 104 7.16 20.76 12.27
N ALA A 105 6.99 21.63 13.28
CA ALA A 105 5.71 22.29 13.51
C ALA A 105 5.24 23.10 12.27
N GLU A 106 6.19 23.73 11.56
CA GLU A 106 5.89 24.46 10.33
C GLU A 106 5.44 23.54 9.21
N GLN A 107 6.21 22.48 8.93
CA GLN A 107 5.85 21.51 7.88
C GLN A 107 4.46 20.89 8.11
N LYS A 108 4.10 20.61 9.38
CA LYS A 108 2.76 20.11 9.73
C LYS A 108 1.68 21.16 9.48
N ARG A 109 1.91 22.42 9.82
CA ARG A 109 0.96 23.52 9.52
C ARG A 109 0.75 23.69 8.03
N THR A 110 1.82 23.64 7.23
CA THR A 110 1.75 23.86 5.79
C THR A 110 1.05 22.71 5.07
N TRP A 111 1.33 21.45 5.43
CA TRP A 111 0.97 20.30 4.58
C TRP A 111 0.07 19.26 5.23
N LEU A 112 0.16 19.04 6.55
CA LEU A 112 -0.43 17.84 7.16
C LEU A 112 -1.96 17.86 7.15
N SER A 113 -2.59 18.96 7.57
CA SER A 113 -4.05 19.07 7.60
C SER A 113 -4.65 18.93 6.20
N LEU A 114 -4.06 19.58 5.20
CA LEU A 114 -4.49 19.52 3.81
C LEU A 114 -4.36 18.10 3.23
N LEU A 115 -3.30 17.36 3.59
CA LEU A 115 -3.12 15.97 3.17
C LEU A 115 -4.15 15.02 3.79
N VAL A 116 -4.51 15.22 5.07
CA VAL A 116 -5.54 14.40 5.73
C VAL A 116 -6.93 14.75 5.21
N ALA A 117 -7.19 16.02 4.91
CA ALA A 117 -8.43 16.46 4.28
C ALA A 117 -8.56 16.02 2.81
N GLY A 118 -7.47 15.59 2.17
CA GLY A 118 -7.43 15.20 0.75
C GLY A 118 -7.49 16.37 -0.23
N GLU A 119 -7.16 17.58 0.24
CA GLU A 119 -7.14 18.80 -0.57
C GLU A 119 -5.87 18.88 -1.44
N ILE A 120 -4.79 18.27 -0.96
CA ILE A 120 -3.54 18.12 -1.71
C ILE A 120 -3.10 16.65 -1.75
N ARG A 121 -2.19 16.34 -2.67
CA ARG A 121 -1.47 15.06 -2.71
C ARG A 121 0.01 15.28 -2.46
N SER A 122 0.68 14.26 -1.96
CA SER A 122 2.13 14.19 -1.86
C SER A 122 2.65 13.08 -2.78
N SER A 123 3.94 13.14 -3.08
CA SER A 123 4.66 12.03 -3.70
C SER A 123 6.01 11.81 -3.02
N ILE A 124 6.64 10.64 -3.27
CA ILE A 124 7.94 10.27 -2.73
C ILE A 124 8.91 10.01 -3.89
N GLY A 125 9.99 10.77 -3.96
CA GLY A 125 11.05 10.62 -4.96
C GLY A 125 12.25 9.88 -4.39
N MET A 126 12.31 8.57 -4.59
CA MET A 126 13.42 7.73 -4.11
C MET A 126 14.19 7.09 -5.27
N THR A 127 13.49 6.29 -6.08
CA THR A 127 14.07 5.58 -7.24
C THR A 127 14.63 6.56 -8.27
N GLU A 128 15.75 6.18 -8.89
CA GLU A 128 16.44 6.98 -9.91
C GLU A 128 16.58 6.16 -11.19
N PRO A 129 16.62 6.81 -12.38
CA PRO A 129 16.72 6.08 -13.64
C PRO A 129 18.10 5.46 -13.87
N ASP A 130 19.16 6.09 -13.36
CA ASP A 130 20.56 5.78 -13.72
C ASP A 130 21.23 4.79 -12.74
N VAL A 131 20.55 4.42 -11.64
CA VAL A 131 21.05 3.48 -10.63
C VAL A 131 19.99 2.48 -10.18
N ALA A 132 20.41 1.35 -9.62
CA ALA A 132 19.49 0.29 -9.21
C ALA A 132 18.64 0.69 -8.01
N GLY A 133 17.33 0.94 -8.22
CA GLY A 133 16.39 1.27 -7.14
C GLY A 133 16.23 0.21 -6.05
N SER A 134 16.60 -1.05 -6.33
CA SER A 134 16.67 -2.13 -5.35
C SER A 134 17.76 -1.93 -4.29
N ASP A 135 18.78 -1.14 -4.59
CA ASP A 135 19.82 -0.71 -3.66
C ASP A 135 19.77 0.82 -3.48
N PRO A 136 19.01 1.33 -2.49
CA PRO A 136 18.89 2.77 -2.28
C PRO A 136 20.20 3.42 -1.84
N THR A 137 21.25 2.67 -1.52
CA THR A 137 22.58 3.22 -1.20
C THR A 137 23.41 3.60 -2.44
N LEU A 138 22.83 3.47 -3.63
CA LEU A 138 23.40 3.92 -4.90
C LEU A 138 22.80 5.23 -5.40
N MET A 139 21.77 5.79 -4.72
CA MET A 139 21.16 7.06 -5.12
C MET A 139 22.22 8.16 -5.27
N GLN A 140 22.09 8.95 -6.33
CA GLN A 140 23.00 10.00 -6.78
C GLN A 140 22.40 11.40 -6.72
N THR A 141 21.07 11.54 -6.60
CA THR A 141 20.45 12.84 -6.30
C THR A 141 21.11 13.40 -5.06
N HIS A 142 21.68 14.60 -5.14
CA HIS A 142 22.41 15.23 -4.05
C HIS A 142 21.72 16.52 -3.62
N ALA A 143 21.95 16.90 -2.37
CA ALA A 143 21.51 18.18 -1.84
C ALA A 143 22.63 18.79 -1.00
N GLU A 144 23.01 20.01 -1.36
CA GLU A 144 24.00 20.81 -0.65
C GLU A 144 23.30 21.89 0.17
N LEU A 145 23.79 22.15 1.38
CA LEU A 145 23.30 23.26 2.20
C LEU A 145 24.15 24.50 1.91
N ASP A 146 23.56 25.48 1.24
CA ASP A 146 24.14 26.78 0.91
C ASP A 146 23.45 27.88 1.73
N GLY A 147 24.12 28.35 2.79
CA GLY A 147 23.52 29.27 3.74
C GLY A 147 22.34 28.66 4.49
N ASP A 148 21.14 29.20 4.28
CA ASP A 148 19.88 28.75 4.86
C ASP A 148 18.99 27.99 3.88
N GLU A 149 19.53 27.54 2.73
CA GLU A 149 18.80 26.80 1.71
C GLU A 149 19.50 25.49 1.30
N TRP A 150 18.70 24.47 1.02
CA TRP A 150 19.12 23.28 0.29
C TRP A 150 19.05 23.53 -1.20
N ILE A 151 20.13 23.24 -1.93
CA ILE A 151 20.15 23.18 -3.39
C ILE A 151 20.08 21.70 -3.79
N VAL A 152 18.97 21.27 -4.39
CA VAL A 152 18.75 19.87 -4.76
C VAL A 152 18.93 19.66 -6.27
N ASN A 153 19.75 18.68 -6.63
CA ASN A 153 20.08 18.34 -8.01
C ASN A 153 19.98 16.82 -8.24
N GLY A 154 19.25 16.41 -9.27
CA GLY A 154 19.14 15.00 -9.66
C GLY A 154 17.89 14.66 -10.46
N ARG A 155 17.69 13.36 -10.70
CA ARG A 155 16.53 12.82 -11.39
C ARG A 155 15.92 11.70 -10.58
N LYS A 156 14.60 11.71 -10.45
CA LYS A 156 13.88 10.55 -9.90
C LYS A 156 12.96 9.95 -10.95
N TRP A 157 12.73 8.66 -10.78
CA TRP A 157 11.94 7.83 -11.67
C TRP A 157 10.91 7.06 -10.85
N PHE A 158 9.77 6.71 -11.46
CA PHE A 158 8.64 6.09 -10.74
C PHE A 158 8.14 6.90 -9.52
N THR A 159 8.15 8.23 -9.61
CA THR A 159 7.60 9.10 -8.57
C THR A 159 6.08 9.19 -8.74
N THR A 160 5.36 8.24 -8.16
CA THR A 160 3.90 8.09 -8.29
C THR A 160 3.16 9.35 -7.87
N GLY A 161 2.32 9.89 -8.76
CA GLY A 161 1.45 11.04 -8.47
C GLY A 161 2.12 12.40 -8.46
N ALA A 162 3.41 12.51 -8.80
CA ALA A 162 4.12 13.81 -8.84
C ALA A 162 3.53 14.82 -9.83
N ASN A 163 2.78 14.39 -10.84
CA ASN A 163 2.09 15.26 -11.78
C ASN A 163 0.91 16.04 -11.17
N VAL A 164 0.45 15.67 -9.97
CA VAL A 164 -0.67 16.31 -9.25
C VAL A 164 -0.38 16.49 -7.75
N ALA A 165 0.86 16.25 -7.32
CA ALA A 165 1.26 16.43 -5.93
C ALA A 165 1.54 17.92 -5.68
N ALA A 166 1.25 18.42 -4.49
CA ALA A 166 1.70 19.76 -4.08
C ALA A 166 3.20 19.77 -3.77
N PHE A 167 3.72 18.67 -3.23
CA PHE A 167 5.15 18.50 -2.96
C PHE A 167 5.61 17.05 -3.15
N THR A 168 6.92 16.90 -3.33
CA THR A 168 7.62 15.60 -3.34
C THR A 168 8.57 15.54 -2.16
N THR A 169 8.53 14.47 -1.36
CA THR A 169 9.62 14.18 -0.41
C THR A 169 10.74 13.49 -1.18
N VAL A 170 11.81 14.23 -1.45
CA VAL A 170 12.96 13.79 -2.24
C VAL A 170 14.01 13.20 -1.31
N MET A 171 14.46 11.99 -1.62
CA MET A 171 15.60 11.37 -0.96
C MET A 171 16.88 11.83 -1.66
N ALA A 172 17.77 12.48 -0.92
CA ALA A 172 19.00 13.05 -1.48
C ALA A 172 20.22 12.71 -0.62
N LEU A 173 21.36 12.52 -1.27
CA LEU A 173 22.67 12.40 -0.66
C LEU A 173 23.07 13.76 -0.07
N THR A 174 23.23 13.81 1.26
CA THR A 174 23.66 15.04 1.98
C THR A 174 24.93 14.83 2.80
N GLU A 175 25.27 13.58 3.12
CA GLU A 175 26.46 13.21 3.90
C GLU A 175 27.31 12.20 3.11
N PRO A 176 28.03 12.62 2.05
CA PRO A 176 28.80 11.71 1.20
C PRO A 176 29.90 10.96 1.97
N ASP A 177 30.46 11.58 3.01
CA ASP A 177 31.54 11.03 3.83
C ASP A 177 31.04 10.31 5.09
N ALA A 178 29.74 10.00 5.17
CA ALA A 178 29.18 9.31 6.33
C ALA A 178 29.87 7.95 6.58
N PRO A 179 30.16 7.59 7.85
CA PRO A 179 30.87 6.35 8.18
C PRO A 179 30.11 5.09 7.75
N HIS A 180 28.79 5.21 7.55
CA HIS A 180 27.95 4.18 6.99
C HIS A 180 27.08 4.77 5.89
N LYS A 181 27.05 4.14 4.71
CA LYS A 181 26.24 4.56 3.56
C LYS A 181 24.76 4.80 3.89
N ARG A 182 24.21 4.13 4.91
CA ARG A 182 22.82 4.32 5.33
C ARG A 182 22.54 5.68 5.96
N LEU A 183 23.58 6.33 6.49
CA LEU A 183 23.53 7.65 7.11
C LEU A 183 23.84 8.77 6.09
N ALA A 184 24.06 8.42 4.81
CA ALA A 184 24.46 9.37 3.78
C ALA A 184 23.30 10.23 3.26
N TYR A 185 22.06 9.79 3.49
CA TYR A 185 20.88 10.30 2.80
C TYR A 185 19.91 11.00 3.74
N SER A 186 19.33 12.10 3.27
CA SER A 186 18.28 12.86 3.95
C SER A 186 16.99 12.87 3.13
N ALA A 187 15.88 13.12 3.81
CA ALA A 187 14.58 13.36 3.16
C ALA A 187 14.31 14.88 3.16
N ILE A 188 14.05 15.46 1.99
CA ILE A 188 13.83 16.90 1.82
C ILE A 188 12.49 17.12 1.11
N ILE A 189 11.63 17.96 1.67
CA ILE A 189 10.35 18.33 1.05
C ILE A 189 10.61 19.38 -0.04
N VAL A 190 10.27 19.06 -1.29
CA VAL A 190 10.39 19.98 -2.42
C VAL A 190 9.00 20.26 -3.00
N PRO A 191 8.49 21.50 -2.91
CA PRO A 191 7.26 21.91 -3.58
C PRO A 191 7.34 21.69 -5.10
N THR A 192 6.24 21.28 -5.71
CA THR A 192 6.20 20.99 -7.17
C THR A 192 6.02 22.24 -8.04
N ASP A 193 5.80 23.40 -7.43
CA ASP A 193 5.84 24.71 -8.09
C ASP A 193 7.23 25.36 -8.00
N ASN A 194 8.23 24.66 -7.43
CA ASN A 194 9.59 25.16 -7.32
C ASN A 194 10.19 25.43 -8.72
N PRO A 195 10.88 26.56 -8.95
CA PRO A 195 11.46 26.88 -10.26
C PRO A 195 12.49 25.87 -10.78
N GLY A 196 13.19 25.17 -9.88
CA GLY A 196 14.13 24.10 -10.22
C GLY A 196 13.48 22.74 -10.44
N TRP A 197 12.15 22.65 -10.37
CA TRP A 197 11.41 21.41 -10.58
C TRP A 197 10.89 21.27 -12.00
N ARG A 198 11.05 20.07 -12.57
CA ARG A 198 10.50 19.74 -13.88
C ARG A 198 9.90 18.33 -13.90
N LEU A 199 8.63 18.25 -14.25
CA LEU A 199 8.01 16.99 -14.67
C LEU A 199 8.53 16.63 -16.07
N VAL A 200 9.35 15.59 -16.19
CA VAL A 200 9.93 15.17 -17.47
C VAL A 200 8.86 14.48 -18.33
N ARG A 201 8.17 13.51 -17.73
CA ARG A 201 7.08 12.76 -18.35
C ARG A 201 6.32 11.92 -17.32
N VAL A 202 5.13 11.51 -17.69
CA VAL A 202 4.50 10.32 -17.12
C VAL A 202 5.11 9.09 -17.82
N VAL A 203 5.66 8.17 -17.03
CA VAL A 203 6.30 6.94 -17.51
C VAL A 203 5.21 5.98 -17.99
N PRO A 204 5.23 5.54 -19.27
CA PRO A 204 4.35 4.48 -19.73
C PRO A 204 4.74 3.17 -19.04
N THR A 205 3.75 2.50 -18.46
CA THR A 205 3.92 1.21 -17.79
C THR A 205 2.89 0.22 -18.40
N MET A 206 3.12 -1.11 -18.36
CA MET A 206 2.07 -2.15 -18.47
C MET A 206 0.75 -1.76 -17.72
N GLY A 207 -0.19 -1.07 -18.35
CA GLY A 207 -0.99 -0.16 -17.52
C GLY A 207 -2.14 0.54 -18.20
N ARG A 208 -3.30 0.57 -17.53
CA ARG A 208 -4.16 1.75 -17.40
C ARG A 208 -3.73 2.36 -16.08
N THR A 209 -2.92 3.41 -16.08
CA THR A 209 -2.43 4.02 -14.83
C THR A 209 -3.29 5.22 -14.47
N THR A 210 -3.94 5.19 -13.31
CA THR A 210 -4.65 6.37 -12.74
C THR A 210 -3.89 6.99 -11.56
N GLY A 211 -2.58 6.71 -11.49
CA GLY A 211 -1.64 7.26 -10.51
C GLY A 211 -0.25 7.56 -11.09
N ASN A 212 -0.18 7.84 -12.40
CA ASN A 212 0.94 8.36 -13.19
C ASN A 212 2.31 8.31 -12.49
N HIS A 213 3.06 7.23 -12.73
CA HIS A 213 4.46 7.14 -12.33
C HIS A 213 5.25 8.18 -13.09
N CYS A 214 5.83 9.16 -12.39
CA CYS A 214 6.51 10.27 -13.06
C CYS A 214 8.02 10.08 -13.09
N GLU A 215 8.61 10.57 -14.17
CA GLU A 215 10.01 10.94 -14.21
C GLU A 215 10.12 12.44 -13.97
N ILE A 216 10.99 12.83 -13.04
CA ILE A 216 11.13 14.19 -12.55
C ILE A 216 12.61 14.57 -12.54
N GLU A 217 12.88 15.84 -12.78
CA GLU A 217 14.20 16.43 -12.74
C GLU A 217 14.21 17.62 -11.76
N LEU A 218 15.25 17.67 -10.94
CA LEU A 218 15.57 18.76 -10.03
C LEU A 218 16.87 19.38 -10.52
N ARG A 219 16.80 20.65 -10.91
CA ARG A 219 17.96 21.41 -11.36
C ARG A 219 18.04 22.70 -10.56
N ASP A 220 19.01 22.75 -9.66
CA ASP A 220 19.22 23.86 -8.72
C ASP A 220 17.93 24.22 -7.97
N ALA A 221 17.16 23.19 -7.58
CA ALA A 221 15.92 23.38 -6.84
C ALA A 221 16.24 23.84 -5.42
N ARG A 222 16.05 25.14 -5.16
CA ARG A 222 16.34 25.76 -3.86
C ARG A 222 15.13 25.70 -2.94
N VAL A 223 15.31 25.21 -1.72
CA VAL A 223 14.29 25.21 -0.67
C VAL A 223 14.91 25.59 0.68
N PRO A 224 14.17 26.20 1.62
CA PRO A 224 14.71 26.54 2.94
C PRO A 224 15.29 25.32 3.67
N ALA A 225 16.28 25.53 4.53
CA ALA A 225 16.90 24.50 5.36
C ALA A 225 15.86 23.73 6.21
N THR A 226 14.77 24.43 6.57
CA THR A 226 13.61 23.91 7.30
C THR A 226 12.76 22.92 6.50
N ASN A 227 13.01 22.70 5.21
CA ASN A 227 12.38 21.66 4.40
C ASN A 227 12.99 20.26 4.61
N LEU A 228 14.08 20.15 5.39
CA LEU A 228 14.59 18.87 5.86
C LEU A 228 13.54 18.16 6.73
N LEU A 229 13.18 16.92 6.37
CA LEU A 229 12.28 16.08 7.14
C LEU A 229 13.09 15.20 8.10
N GLY A 230 12.81 15.31 9.40
CA GLY A 230 13.62 14.66 10.43
C GLY A 230 15.03 15.27 10.52
N ARG A 231 16.05 14.45 10.78
CA ARG A 231 17.45 14.92 10.88
C ARG A 231 18.27 14.55 9.64
N ARG A 232 19.37 15.28 9.43
CA ARG A 232 20.35 14.98 8.38
C ARG A 232 20.83 13.52 8.53
N GLY A 233 20.95 12.83 7.41
CA GLY A 233 21.38 11.43 7.35
C GLY A 233 20.32 10.40 7.80
N GLN A 234 19.10 10.82 8.16
CA GLN A 234 18.03 9.91 8.59
C GLN A 234 17.04 9.51 7.47
N GLY A 235 17.27 9.93 6.22
CA GLY A 235 16.34 9.68 5.11
C GLY A 235 16.00 8.20 4.98
N LEU A 236 16.99 7.31 4.87
CA LEU A 236 16.73 5.87 4.71
C LEU A 236 16.06 5.24 5.93
N GLN A 237 16.28 5.76 7.13
CA GLN A 237 15.55 5.32 8.32
C GLN A 237 14.07 5.70 8.20
N ILE A 238 13.78 6.97 7.90
CA ILE A 238 12.41 7.48 7.73
C ILE A 238 11.66 6.68 6.68
N ALA A 239 12.29 6.38 5.54
CA ALA A 239 11.68 5.53 4.51
C ALA A 239 11.35 4.12 5.03
N GLN A 240 12.24 3.46 5.77
CA GLN A 240 11.94 2.12 6.29
C GLN A 240 10.79 2.12 7.31
N GLU A 241 10.73 3.15 8.15
CA GLU A 241 9.65 3.31 9.13
C GLU A 241 8.30 3.62 8.46
N ARG A 242 8.30 4.33 7.33
CA ARG A 242 7.13 4.52 6.47
C ARG A 242 6.69 3.20 5.80
N LEU A 243 7.63 2.46 5.21
CA LEU A 243 7.33 1.28 4.39
C LEU A 243 6.89 0.06 5.20
N GLY A 244 7.32 -0.09 6.47
CA GLY A 244 6.97 -1.25 7.31
C GLY A 244 5.45 -1.51 7.41
N PRO A 245 4.67 -0.60 8.03
CA PRO A 245 3.21 -0.69 8.05
C PRO A 245 2.59 -0.67 6.65
N GLY A 246 3.15 0.14 5.74
CA GLY A 246 2.69 0.27 4.35
C GLY A 246 2.61 -1.06 3.62
N ARG A 247 3.62 -1.92 3.75
CA ARG A 247 3.68 -3.25 3.13
C ARG A 247 2.57 -4.18 3.61
N ILE A 248 2.22 -4.14 4.89
CA ILE A 248 1.12 -4.95 5.44
C ILE A 248 -0.21 -4.46 4.84
N PHE A 249 -0.43 -3.15 4.79
CA PHE A 249 -1.62 -2.61 4.15
C PHE A 249 -1.70 -2.95 2.66
N HIS A 250 -0.57 -2.96 1.93
CA HIS A 250 -0.52 -3.43 0.54
C HIS A 250 -0.95 -4.89 0.41
N CYS A 251 -0.42 -5.78 1.26
CA CYS A 251 -0.78 -7.21 1.25
C CYS A 251 -2.27 -7.42 1.53
N MET A 252 -2.86 -6.65 2.45
CA MET A 252 -4.30 -6.68 2.69
C MET A 252 -5.11 -6.19 1.49
N ARG A 253 -4.67 -5.13 0.81
CA ARG A 253 -5.34 -4.68 -0.42
C ARG A 253 -5.24 -5.70 -1.55
N TRP A 254 -4.10 -6.38 -1.68
CA TRP A 254 -3.94 -7.47 -2.63
C TRP A 254 -4.87 -8.65 -2.32
N LEU A 255 -5.11 -8.97 -1.05
CA LEU A 255 -6.16 -9.93 -0.69
C LEU A 255 -7.54 -9.46 -1.16
N GLY A 256 -7.87 -8.18 -1.02
CA GLY A 256 -9.10 -7.60 -1.57
C GLY A 256 -9.27 -7.81 -3.07
N GLN A 257 -8.22 -7.54 -3.84
CA GLN A 257 -8.19 -7.81 -5.28
C GLN A 257 -8.31 -9.32 -5.59
N ALA A 258 -7.63 -10.17 -4.83
CA ALA A 258 -7.67 -11.62 -5.01
C ALA A 258 -9.06 -12.20 -4.69
N TYR A 259 -9.74 -11.71 -3.65
CA TYR A 259 -11.13 -12.08 -3.35
C TYR A 259 -12.06 -11.77 -4.52
N ARG A 260 -11.97 -10.56 -5.07
CA ARG A 260 -12.76 -10.16 -6.24
C ARG A 260 -12.45 -11.00 -7.48
N ALA A 261 -11.18 -11.27 -7.76
CA ALA A 261 -10.79 -12.16 -8.86
C ALA A 261 -11.31 -13.59 -8.68
N PHE A 262 -11.29 -14.11 -7.45
CA PHE A 262 -11.82 -15.41 -7.10
C PHE A 262 -13.34 -15.50 -7.26
N GLU A 263 -14.07 -14.45 -6.87
CA GLU A 263 -15.52 -14.34 -7.09
C GLU A 263 -15.85 -14.39 -8.59
N LEU A 264 -15.14 -13.60 -9.41
CA LEU A 264 -15.28 -13.62 -10.87
C LEU A 264 -14.96 -15.00 -11.47
N LEU A 265 -13.91 -15.66 -10.97
CA LEU A 265 -13.53 -17.01 -11.38
C LEU A 265 -14.69 -17.98 -11.13
N CYS A 266 -15.25 -17.99 -9.92
CA CYS A 266 -16.36 -18.86 -9.54
C CYS A 266 -17.64 -18.57 -10.33
N GLU A 267 -17.99 -17.29 -10.49
CA GLU A 267 -19.16 -16.85 -11.27
C GLU A 267 -19.06 -17.34 -12.72
N ARG A 268 -17.89 -17.15 -13.34
CA ARG A 268 -17.65 -17.60 -14.72
C ARG A 268 -17.69 -19.11 -14.84
N ALA A 269 -17.09 -19.83 -13.87
CA ALA A 269 -17.10 -21.28 -13.85
C ALA A 269 -18.52 -21.85 -13.77
N GLY A 270 -19.37 -21.26 -12.93
CA GLY A 270 -20.75 -21.69 -12.72
C GLY A 270 -21.72 -21.31 -13.84
N SER A 271 -21.41 -20.29 -14.63
CA SER A 271 -22.32 -19.79 -15.69
C SER A 271 -21.96 -20.28 -17.10
N ARG A 272 -20.71 -20.68 -17.35
CA ARG A 272 -20.24 -20.99 -18.71
C ARG A 272 -20.33 -22.47 -19.04
N TYR A 273 -21.11 -22.82 -20.07
CA TYR A 273 -21.16 -24.16 -20.66
C TYR A 273 -20.10 -24.33 -21.76
N ALA A 274 -19.34 -25.42 -21.72
CA ALA A 274 -18.38 -25.79 -22.76
C ALA A 274 -18.09 -27.30 -22.76
N HIS A 275 -17.99 -27.89 -23.95
CA HIS A 275 -17.63 -29.31 -24.14
C HIS A 275 -18.48 -30.25 -23.25
N GLY A 276 -19.80 -30.13 -23.32
CA GLY A 276 -20.72 -31.09 -22.70
C GLY A 276 -21.11 -30.83 -21.23
N SER A 277 -20.52 -29.84 -20.55
CA SER A 277 -20.86 -29.51 -19.15
C SER A 277 -20.54 -28.05 -18.81
N LEU A 278 -20.84 -27.61 -17.59
CA LEU A 278 -20.35 -26.32 -17.11
C LEU A 278 -18.84 -26.38 -16.90
N LEU A 279 -18.19 -25.21 -16.92
CA LEU A 279 -16.78 -25.09 -16.55
C LEU A 279 -16.53 -25.54 -15.11
N ALA A 280 -17.49 -25.32 -14.20
CA ALA A 280 -17.44 -25.80 -12.82
C ALA A 280 -17.32 -27.35 -12.70
N ASP A 281 -17.72 -28.11 -13.71
CA ASP A 281 -17.61 -29.58 -13.73
C ASP A 281 -16.26 -30.06 -14.27
N LYS A 282 -15.40 -29.16 -14.76
CA LYS A 282 -14.09 -29.51 -15.31
C LYS A 282 -13.07 -29.61 -14.18
N GLY A 283 -12.42 -30.76 -14.04
CA GLY A 283 -11.45 -31.00 -12.96
C GLY A 283 -10.34 -29.96 -12.85
N GLU A 284 -9.88 -29.41 -13.98
CA GLU A 284 -8.86 -28.36 -13.97
C GLU A 284 -9.38 -27.02 -13.41
N VAL A 285 -10.63 -26.66 -13.68
CA VAL A 285 -11.26 -25.47 -13.11
C VAL A 285 -11.50 -25.65 -11.61
N GLN A 286 -11.94 -26.85 -11.19
CA GLN A 286 -12.08 -27.20 -9.77
C GLN A 286 -10.73 -27.11 -9.03
N ARG A 287 -9.65 -27.59 -9.66
CA ARG A 287 -8.28 -27.45 -9.14
C ARG A 287 -7.90 -25.99 -8.95
N TRP A 288 -8.14 -25.13 -9.95
CA TRP A 288 -7.85 -23.70 -9.83
C TRP A 288 -8.65 -23.01 -8.73
N ILE A 289 -9.93 -23.37 -8.54
CA ILE A 289 -10.75 -22.87 -7.43
C ILE A 289 -10.13 -23.30 -6.09
N ALA A 290 -9.85 -24.58 -5.91
CA ALA A 290 -9.31 -25.11 -4.66
C ALA A 290 -7.94 -24.51 -4.31
N GLU A 291 -7.01 -24.44 -5.27
CA GLU A 291 -5.68 -23.86 -5.05
C GLU A 291 -5.75 -22.35 -4.78
N SER A 292 -6.64 -21.62 -5.46
CA SER A 292 -6.79 -20.19 -5.21
C SER A 292 -7.33 -19.92 -3.81
N ALA A 293 -8.30 -20.70 -3.33
CA ALA A 293 -8.80 -20.60 -1.97
C ALA A 293 -7.69 -20.89 -0.93
N ALA A 294 -6.87 -21.91 -1.16
CA ALA A 294 -5.75 -22.25 -0.29
C ALA A 294 -4.66 -21.14 -0.29
N ASP A 295 -4.28 -20.63 -1.46
CA ASP A 295 -3.29 -19.57 -1.61
C ASP A 295 -3.74 -18.28 -0.90
N ILE A 296 -5.02 -17.92 -1.06
CA ILE A 296 -5.64 -16.75 -0.43
C ILE A 296 -5.65 -16.89 1.09
N GLU A 297 -6.16 -18.00 1.63
CA GLU A 297 -6.26 -18.19 3.09
C GLU A 297 -4.88 -18.26 3.74
N ALA A 298 -3.95 -18.99 3.14
CA ALA A 298 -2.57 -19.04 3.61
C ALA A 298 -1.96 -17.63 3.69
N HIS A 299 -2.16 -16.81 2.64
CA HIS A 299 -1.63 -15.46 2.62
C HIS A 299 -2.35 -14.52 3.61
N ARG A 300 -3.66 -14.68 3.80
CA ARG A 300 -4.45 -13.95 4.81
C ARG A 300 -3.89 -14.18 6.21
N LEU A 301 -3.69 -15.44 6.59
CA LEU A 301 -3.15 -15.80 7.90
C LEU A 301 -1.71 -15.30 8.09
N MET A 302 -0.85 -15.43 7.07
CA MET A 302 0.53 -14.89 7.13
C MET A 302 0.54 -13.37 7.30
N THR A 303 -0.35 -12.65 6.63
CA THR A 303 -0.45 -11.18 6.70
C THR A 303 -0.96 -10.72 8.06
N LEU A 304 -1.96 -11.41 8.62
CA LEU A 304 -2.45 -11.14 9.97
C LEU A 304 -1.37 -11.42 11.03
N ASP A 305 -0.59 -12.49 10.88
CA ASP A 305 0.53 -12.75 11.79
C ASP A 305 1.61 -11.65 11.74
N ALA A 306 1.95 -11.18 10.52
CA ALA A 306 2.84 -10.03 10.35
C ALA A 306 2.28 -8.75 10.99
N ALA A 307 0.98 -8.51 10.86
CA ALA A 307 0.28 -7.38 11.47
C ALA A 307 0.33 -7.44 12.99
N HIS A 308 -0.01 -8.58 13.59
CA HIS A 308 0.08 -8.75 15.05
C HIS A 308 1.52 -8.60 15.54
N ALA A 309 2.50 -9.17 14.84
CA ALA A 309 3.90 -8.99 15.21
C ALA A 309 4.32 -7.51 15.27
N LEU A 310 3.93 -6.73 14.27
CA LEU A 310 4.23 -5.30 14.26
C LEU A 310 3.47 -4.55 15.36
N ASN A 311 2.19 -4.86 15.56
CA ASN A 311 1.34 -4.24 16.57
C ASN A 311 1.85 -4.49 18.00
N ASP A 312 2.32 -5.71 18.28
CA ASP A 312 2.82 -6.12 19.59
C ASP A 312 4.26 -5.61 19.86
N GLY A 313 4.86 -4.86 18.92
CA GLY A 313 6.23 -4.39 19.02
C GLY A 313 7.30 -5.47 18.83
N ARG A 314 6.92 -6.65 18.32
CA ARG A 314 7.84 -7.74 17.98
C ARG A 314 8.57 -7.44 16.67
N ASP A 315 9.73 -8.07 16.45
CA ASP A 315 10.45 -7.94 15.18
C ASP A 315 9.66 -8.64 14.05
N ALA A 316 8.91 -7.84 13.29
CA ALA A 316 8.11 -8.29 12.15
C ALA A 316 8.89 -8.32 10.83
N SER A 317 10.19 -8.05 10.80
CA SER A 317 10.90 -7.79 9.54
C SER A 317 11.01 -9.00 8.60
N VAL A 318 11.10 -10.21 9.16
CA VAL A 318 11.03 -11.47 8.40
C VAL A 318 9.62 -11.68 7.87
N LEU A 319 8.60 -11.57 8.74
CA LEU A 319 7.19 -11.73 8.38
C LEU A 319 6.76 -10.74 7.28
N ILE A 320 7.07 -9.45 7.43
CA ILE A 320 6.81 -8.40 6.43
C ILE A 320 7.44 -8.75 5.08
N SER A 321 8.66 -9.29 5.08
CA SER A 321 9.31 -9.68 3.83
C SER A 321 8.66 -10.91 3.20
N LEU A 322 8.29 -11.92 3.99
CA LEU A 322 7.57 -13.11 3.54
C LEU A 322 6.23 -12.75 2.91
N VAL A 323 5.41 -11.94 3.58
CA VAL A 323 4.09 -11.56 3.08
C VAL A 323 4.20 -10.71 1.82
N LYS A 324 5.21 -9.81 1.73
CA LYS A 324 5.39 -8.99 0.53
C LYS A 324 5.59 -9.86 -0.71
N PHE A 325 6.65 -10.69 -0.76
CA PHE A 325 6.91 -11.43 -1.99
C PHE A 325 5.85 -12.51 -2.22
N ARG A 326 5.39 -13.24 -1.19
CA ARG A 326 4.37 -14.30 -1.34
C ARG A 326 3.00 -13.74 -1.73
N GLY A 327 2.60 -12.60 -1.17
CA GLY A 327 1.35 -11.94 -1.48
C GLY A 327 1.27 -11.48 -2.92
N ALA A 328 2.36 -10.91 -3.44
CA ALA A 328 2.44 -10.54 -4.84
C ALA A 328 2.37 -11.74 -5.78
N GLN A 329 2.93 -12.91 -5.41
CA GLN A 329 2.74 -14.14 -6.23
C GLN A 329 1.31 -14.66 -6.14
N MET A 330 0.73 -14.72 -4.93
CA MET A 330 -0.67 -15.15 -4.73
C MET A 330 -1.62 -14.31 -5.58
N LEU A 331 -1.52 -12.98 -5.48
CA LEU A 331 -2.34 -12.05 -6.24
C LEU A 331 -2.25 -12.35 -7.74
N HIS A 332 -1.02 -12.45 -8.27
CA HIS A 332 -0.79 -12.69 -9.68
C HIS A 332 -1.37 -14.05 -10.13
N THR A 333 -1.14 -15.12 -9.37
CA THR A 333 -1.65 -16.47 -9.68
C THR A 333 -3.17 -16.55 -9.66
N VAL A 334 -3.84 -15.96 -8.67
CA VAL A 334 -5.31 -16.01 -8.56
C VAL A 334 -5.96 -15.26 -9.73
N ILE A 335 -5.43 -14.08 -10.08
CA ILE A 335 -5.93 -13.31 -11.22
C ILE A 335 -5.67 -14.05 -12.54
N ASP A 336 -4.49 -14.65 -12.71
CA ASP A 336 -4.15 -15.42 -13.90
C ASP A 336 -5.13 -16.60 -14.12
N ARG A 337 -5.44 -17.35 -13.06
CA ARG A 337 -6.46 -18.42 -13.10
C ARG A 337 -7.84 -17.87 -13.46
N ALA A 338 -8.23 -16.72 -12.92
CA ALA A 338 -9.50 -16.08 -13.24
C ALA A 338 -9.57 -15.67 -14.73
N ILE A 339 -8.49 -15.11 -15.28
CA ILE A 339 -8.37 -14.79 -16.72
C ILE A 339 -8.52 -16.06 -17.55
N GLN A 340 -7.82 -17.13 -17.17
CA GLN A 340 -7.83 -18.40 -17.90
C GLN A 340 -9.25 -18.99 -17.99
N VAL A 341 -10.03 -18.93 -16.90
CA VAL A 341 -11.43 -19.38 -16.88
C VAL A 341 -12.35 -18.49 -17.74
N HIS A 342 -12.04 -17.20 -17.88
CA HIS A 342 -12.79 -16.29 -18.75
C HIS A 342 -12.45 -16.48 -20.25
N GLY A 343 -11.29 -17.05 -20.57
CA GLY A 343 -10.81 -17.22 -21.95
C GLY A 343 -10.55 -15.87 -22.61
N ALA A 344 -10.95 -15.70 -23.87
CA ALA A 344 -10.73 -14.45 -24.62
C ALA A 344 -11.27 -13.20 -23.89
N MET A 345 -12.40 -13.32 -23.18
CA MET A 345 -12.96 -12.21 -22.40
C MET A 345 -12.03 -11.74 -21.27
N GLY A 346 -11.27 -12.64 -20.66
CA GLY A 346 -10.38 -12.34 -19.53
C GLY A 346 -9.19 -11.45 -19.91
N VAL A 347 -8.84 -11.39 -21.19
CA VAL A 347 -7.76 -10.52 -21.73
C VAL A 347 -8.28 -9.24 -22.35
N THR A 348 -9.57 -8.92 -22.16
CA THR A 348 -10.20 -7.68 -22.64
C THR A 348 -10.60 -6.79 -21.47
N SER A 349 -10.88 -5.53 -21.77
CA SER A 349 -11.44 -4.57 -20.81
C SER A 349 -12.93 -4.80 -20.50
N ASP A 350 -13.55 -5.87 -21.02
CA ASP A 350 -14.92 -6.26 -20.67
C ASP A 350 -15.02 -6.77 -19.22
N THR A 351 -13.88 -7.11 -18.62
CA THR A 351 -13.76 -7.48 -17.21
C THR A 351 -12.64 -6.66 -16.56
N PRO A 352 -12.62 -6.50 -15.22
CA PRO A 352 -11.52 -5.83 -14.55
C PRO A 352 -10.20 -6.64 -14.58
N LEU A 353 -10.26 -7.93 -14.97
CA LEU A 353 -9.15 -8.88 -14.80
C LEU A 353 -7.88 -8.47 -15.54
N GLU A 354 -7.99 -7.91 -16.75
CA GLU A 354 -6.80 -7.49 -17.52
C GLU A 354 -6.00 -6.42 -16.77
N ALA A 355 -6.71 -5.43 -16.20
CA ALA A 355 -6.10 -4.35 -15.45
C ALA A 355 -5.51 -4.86 -14.14
N MET A 356 -6.27 -5.71 -13.44
CA MET A 356 -5.80 -6.36 -12.21
C MET A 356 -4.52 -7.18 -12.46
N TYR A 357 -4.42 -7.89 -13.58
CA TYR A 357 -3.25 -8.72 -13.91
C TYR A 357 -2.00 -7.88 -14.15
N ARG A 358 -2.14 -6.79 -14.90
CA ARG A 358 -1.04 -5.85 -15.14
C ARG A 358 -0.53 -5.23 -13.84
N GLU A 359 -1.44 -4.83 -12.94
CA GLU A 359 -1.07 -4.32 -11.61
C GLU A 359 -0.42 -5.40 -10.73
N ALA A 360 -0.95 -6.63 -10.75
CA ALA A 360 -0.39 -7.76 -10.02
C ALA A 360 1.04 -8.09 -10.48
N ARG A 361 1.34 -7.90 -11.76
CA ARG A 361 2.71 -8.06 -12.26
C ARG A 361 3.65 -7.04 -11.62
N TYR A 362 3.23 -5.80 -11.39
CA TYR A 362 4.07 -4.81 -10.72
C TYR A 362 4.30 -5.05 -9.25
N ALA A 363 3.35 -5.67 -8.56
CA ALA A 363 3.47 -5.99 -7.14
C ALA A 363 4.72 -6.83 -6.82
N ARG A 364 5.24 -7.56 -7.81
CA ARG A 364 6.49 -8.34 -7.73
C ARG A 364 7.76 -7.46 -7.75
N ILE A 365 7.65 -6.19 -8.13
CA ILE A 365 8.79 -5.27 -8.37
C ILE A 365 8.75 -4.07 -7.42
N TYR A 366 7.61 -3.36 -7.33
CA TYR A 366 7.56 -2.14 -6.52
C TYR A 366 7.66 -2.44 -5.03
N ASP A 367 8.05 -1.42 -4.27
CA ASP A 367 8.27 -1.49 -2.82
C ASP A 367 9.23 -2.62 -2.41
N GLY A 368 10.26 -2.83 -3.24
CA GLY A 368 11.28 -3.86 -3.11
C GLY A 368 10.98 -5.09 -3.97
N PRO A 369 11.83 -5.46 -4.93
CA PRO A 369 11.57 -6.65 -5.74
C PRO A 369 11.62 -7.92 -4.88
N ASP A 370 10.93 -8.96 -5.32
CA ASP A 370 10.89 -10.26 -4.64
C ASP A 370 12.27 -10.77 -4.22
N GLU A 371 13.27 -10.62 -5.09
CA GLU A 371 14.63 -11.09 -4.88
C GLU A 371 15.27 -10.41 -3.66
N VAL A 372 15.01 -9.11 -3.46
CA VAL A 372 15.51 -8.36 -2.29
C VAL A 372 14.85 -8.88 -1.01
N HIS A 373 13.54 -9.15 -1.04
CA HIS A 373 12.85 -9.70 0.13
C HIS A 373 13.30 -11.12 0.46
N ARG A 374 13.44 -11.99 -0.54
CA ARG A 374 13.97 -13.36 -0.36
C ARG A 374 15.39 -13.34 0.20
N MET A 375 16.27 -12.53 -0.39
CA MET A 375 17.63 -12.34 0.10
C MET A 375 17.63 -11.85 1.55
N ARG A 376 16.78 -10.87 1.90
CA ARG A 376 16.69 -10.34 3.27
C ARG A 376 16.22 -11.40 4.25
N VAL A 377 15.21 -12.18 3.91
CA VAL A 377 14.72 -13.30 4.74
C VAL A 377 15.84 -14.32 4.95
N ALA A 378 16.47 -14.79 3.87
CA ALA A 378 17.56 -15.77 3.94
C ALA A 378 18.72 -15.27 4.82
N LYS A 379 19.21 -14.05 4.60
CA LYS A 379 20.28 -13.46 5.41
C LYS A 379 19.93 -13.37 6.89
N ARG A 380 18.68 -13.00 7.22
CA ARG A 380 18.25 -12.88 8.61
C ARG A 380 18.10 -14.23 9.30
N LEU A 381 17.48 -15.20 8.65
CA LEU A 381 17.29 -16.54 9.22
C LEU A 381 18.61 -17.31 9.35
N LEU A 382 19.57 -17.11 8.44
CA LEU A 382 20.90 -17.70 8.57
C LEU A 382 21.70 -17.07 9.72
N LYS A 383 21.52 -15.77 9.95
CA LYS A 383 22.16 -15.07 11.08
C LYS A 383 21.54 -15.46 12.41
N ASP A 384 20.21 -15.60 12.44
CA ASP A 384 19.45 -15.93 13.63
C ASP A 384 18.23 -16.81 13.27
N PRO A 385 18.38 -18.15 13.38
CA PRO A 385 17.29 -19.09 13.10
C PRO A 385 16.10 -18.98 14.06
N SER A 386 16.24 -18.30 15.21
CA SER A 386 15.12 -18.08 16.13
C SER A 386 14.06 -17.13 15.56
N LEU A 387 14.42 -16.32 14.56
CA LEU A 387 13.50 -15.45 13.82
C LEU A 387 12.55 -16.21 12.87
N ALA A 388 12.63 -17.54 12.80
CA ALA A 388 11.70 -18.35 12.03
C ALA A 388 10.27 -18.21 12.59
N PRO A 389 9.25 -17.94 11.74
CA PRO A 389 7.88 -17.65 12.21
C PRO A 389 7.30 -18.70 13.16
N TRP A 390 7.55 -19.99 12.89
CA TRP A 390 7.04 -21.09 13.71
C TRP A 390 7.76 -21.25 15.06
N ARG A 391 8.93 -20.64 15.26
CA ARG A 391 9.64 -20.68 16.55
C ARG A 391 9.21 -19.56 17.50
N ALA A 392 8.76 -18.43 16.95
CA ALA A 392 8.12 -17.38 17.75
C ALA A 392 6.75 -17.84 18.31
N ALA A 393 6.10 -18.80 17.64
CA ALA A 393 4.84 -19.39 18.07
C ALA A 393 4.95 -20.28 19.33
N ASP A 394 6.14 -20.80 19.64
CA ASP A 394 6.39 -21.60 20.85
C ASP A 394 6.34 -20.76 22.14
N THR A 395 6.21 -19.44 22.03
CA THR A 395 6.13 -18.49 23.15
C THR A 395 4.75 -17.86 23.38
N ILE A 396 3.63 -18.39 22.85
CA ILE A 396 2.25 -18.34 23.42
C ILE A 396 1.21 -18.67 22.33
N ARG A 397 0.48 -19.79 22.50
CA ARG A 397 -0.96 -19.94 22.15
C ARG A 397 -1.64 -20.87 23.16
N THR A 398 -1.68 -20.48 24.43
CA THR A 398 -2.78 -20.89 25.32
C THR A 398 -3.81 -19.78 25.28
N PRO A 399 -5.00 -19.99 24.68
CA PRO A 399 -6.10 -19.05 24.84
C PRO A 399 -6.46 -18.98 26.32
N HIS A 400 -6.68 -17.78 26.84
CA HIS A 400 -7.36 -17.59 28.11
C HIS A 400 -8.71 -18.30 28.06
N VAL A 401 -8.78 -19.51 28.62
CA VAL A 401 -10.04 -20.08 29.04
C VAL A 401 -10.48 -19.25 30.23
N THR A 402 -11.40 -18.33 29.99
CA THR A 402 -12.23 -17.73 31.04
C THR A 402 -12.92 -18.87 31.78
N ALA A 403 -12.46 -19.17 32.99
CA ALA A 403 -13.13 -20.10 33.89
C ALA A 403 -14.46 -19.47 34.32
N ALA A 404 -15.53 -19.77 33.58
CA ALA A 404 -16.90 -19.55 33.99
C ALA A 404 -17.70 -20.82 33.72
N ALA A 405 -18.51 -21.20 34.72
CA ALA A 405 -19.49 -22.28 34.76
C ALA A 405 -18.99 -23.69 35.13
N ALA A 406 -18.99 -23.96 36.43
CA ALA A 406 -19.39 -25.25 36.98
C ALA A 406 -20.12 -25.07 38.33
N THR A 407 -21.24 -24.35 38.34
CA THR A 407 -22.28 -24.56 39.35
C THR A 407 -23.05 -25.82 38.94
N ARG A 408 -22.83 -26.93 39.63
CA ARG A 408 -23.73 -28.10 39.58
C ARG A 408 -24.83 -27.92 40.63
N PRO A 409 -26.11 -28.12 40.28
CA PRO A 409 -27.15 -28.35 41.27
C PRO A 409 -27.24 -29.85 41.63
N GLY A 410 -27.37 -30.13 42.93
CA GLY A 410 -28.16 -31.24 43.46
C GLY A 410 -27.45 -32.57 43.77
N SER A 411 -27.37 -32.89 45.07
CA SER A 411 -27.85 -34.19 45.60
C SER A 411 -27.94 -34.16 47.13
N ALA A 412 -29.15 -33.89 47.65
CA ALA A 412 -29.74 -34.56 48.81
C ALA A 412 -31.26 -34.53 48.60
#